data_AF-A0AAU9WVU5-F1
#
_entry.id   AF-A0AAU9WVU5-F1
#
_cell.length_a   1.000
_cell.length_b   1.000
_cell.length_c   1.000
_cell.angle_alpha   90.00
_cell.angle_beta   90.00
_cell.angle_gamma   90.00
#
_symmetry.space_group_name_H-M   'P 1'
#
loop_
_entity.id
_entity.type
_entity.pdbx_description
1 polymer ?
#
loop_
_entity_poly.entity_id
_entity_poly.type
_entity_poly.pdbx_seq_one_letter_code
_entity_poly.pdbx_strand_id
1 'polypeptide(L)'
;CFYCKPTKLCEAGDLVKSTLQKSCEGQEWMTEQCLVTGKILLIALPVAGFVLLVTIGCCIYCCCCRKTRARGGTDKDEVKSHQKRKKIADKHKEREKERQEKRDEIRKKYGK
;
A
#
# COMPACT_ATOMS: atom_id res chain seq x y z
N CYS A 1 32.61 -1.62 19.17
CA CYS A 1 32.98 -0.88 20.40
C CYS A 1 32.09 0.35 20.52
N PHE A 2 31.72 0.76 21.73
CA PHE A 2 30.93 1.99 21.95
C PHE A 2 31.68 2.96 22.87
N TYR A 3 31.55 4.25 22.61
CA TYR A 3 32.18 5.32 23.39
C TYR A 3 31.18 5.94 24.36
N CYS A 4 31.46 5.95 25.66
CA CYS A 4 30.61 6.59 26.65
C CYS A 4 31.06 8.05 26.89
N LYS A 5 30.18 9.02 26.59
CA LYS A 5 30.48 10.45 26.71
C LYS A 5 30.74 10.92 28.16
N PRO A 6 29.94 10.54 29.18
CA PRO A 6 30.17 11.01 30.55
C PRO A 6 31.45 10.44 31.18
N THR A 7 31.77 9.17 30.94
CA THR A 7 32.96 8.52 31.52
C THR A 7 34.20 8.63 30.64
N LYS A 8 34.06 9.07 29.38
CA LYS A 8 35.12 9.17 28.36
C LYS A 8 35.88 7.86 28.10
N LEU A 9 35.24 6.72 28.37
CA LEU A 9 35.82 5.39 28.20
C LEU A 9 35.26 4.70 26.94
N CYS A 10 36.13 3.94 26.28
CA CYS A 10 35.77 3.04 25.18
C CYS A 10 35.65 1.63 25.75
N GLU A 11 34.43 1.08 25.74
CA GLU A 11 34.20 -0.30 26.17
C GLU A 11 34.00 -1.22 24.95
N ALA A 12 34.71 -2.34 24.96
CA ALA A 12 34.53 -3.42 24.00
C ALA A 12 33.39 -4.32 24.49
N GLY A 13 32.17 -4.03 24.03
CA GLY A 13 30.99 -4.80 24.38
C GLY A 13 29.92 -4.72 23.32
N ASP A 14 28.99 -5.68 23.40
CA ASP A 14 27.81 -5.72 22.54
C ASP A 14 26.84 -4.60 22.94
N LEU A 15 26.25 -3.95 21.93
CA LEU A 15 25.38 -2.78 22.09
C LEU A 15 24.09 -3.14 22.80
N VAL A 16 23.55 -4.32 22.51
CA VAL A 16 22.32 -4.80 23.13
C VAL A 16 22.55 -5.05 24.62
N LYS A 17 23.68 -5.69 24.97
CA LYS A 17 24.01 -6.06 26.34
C LYS A 17 24.33 -4.84 27.20
N SER A 18 25.07 -3.88 26.66
CA SER A 18 25.40 -2.60 27.33
C SER A 18 24.19 -1.67 27.51
N THR A 19 23.26 -1.67 26.56
CA THR A 19 21.96 -0.99 26.70
C THR A 19 21.15 -1.59 27.85
N LEU A 20 21.08 -2.92 27.92
CA LEU A 20 20.31 -3.65 28.92
C LEU A 20 20.89 -3.47 30.34
N GLN A 21 22.22 -3.46 30.46
CA GLN A 21 22.92 -3.32 31.74
C GLN A 21 23.11 -1.86 32.20
N LYS A 22 22.63 -0.88 31.42
CA LYS A 22 22.82 0.56 31.68
C LYS A 22 24.28 0.96 31.95
N SER A 23 25.24 0.38 31.24
CA SER A 23 26.68 0.57 31.52
C SER A 23 27.16 2.02 31.41
N CYS A 24 26.45 2.88 30.67
CA CYS A 24 26.75 4.31 30.54
C CYS A 24 25.61 5.15 31.12
N GLU A 25 25.97 6.07 32.02
CA GLU A 25 25.02 6.94 32.70
C GLU A 25 24.19 7.72 31.67
N GLY A 26 22.87 7.52 31.72
CA GLY A 26 21.94 8.13 30.78
C GLY A 26 21.90 7.53 29.36
N GLN A 27 22.57 6.41 29.04
CA GLN A 27 22.58 5.87 27.65
C GLN A 27 23.19 6.85 26.63
N GLU A 28 24.16 7.66 27.07
CA GLU A 28 24.94 8.57 26.22
C GLU A 28 26.19 7.91 25.65
N TRP A 29 26.01 6.70 25.12
CA TRP A 29 27.04 6.01 24.38
C TRP A 29 26.87 6.24 22.86
N MET A 30 27.99 6.27 22.13
CA MET A 30 28.07 6.49 20.69
C MET A 30 28.58 5.22 20.01
N THR A 31 27.99 4.84 18.89
CA THR A 31 28.40 3.68 18.08
C THR A 31 29.02 4.07 16.76
N GLU A 32 30.02 3.29 16.36
CA GLU A 32 30.65 3.17 15.03
C GLU A 32 31.29 4.45 14.42
N GLN A 33 30.88 5.66 14.80
CA GLN A 33 31.50 6.96 14.52
C GLN A 33 30.56 8.02 15.11
N CYS A 34 30.94 8.72 16.19
CA CYS A 34 30.47 9.96 16.84
C CYS A 34 29.17 10.73 16.42
N LEU A 35 28.26 10.17 15.63
CA LEU A 35 27.23 10.91 14.91
C LEU A 35 25.88 10.86 15.62
N VAL A 36 25.58 9.79 16.38
CA VAL A 36 24.25 9.60 16.97
C VAL A 36 24.35 9.08 18.40
N THR A 37 23.71 9.79 19.34
CA THR A 37 23.63 9.41 20.75
C THR A 37 22.67 8.23 20.94
N GLY A 38 23.02 7.26 21.82
CA GLY A 38 22.17 6.11 22.16
C GLY A 38 20.73 6.49 22.53
N LYS A 39 20.53 7.54 23.35
CA LYS A 39 19.20 8.11 23.67
C LYS A 39 18.36 8.41 22.42
N ILE A 40 18.97 8.99 21.38
CA ILE A 40 18.29 9.38 20.14
C ILE A 40 17.93 8.14 19.35
N LEU A 41 18.82 7.15 19.23
CA LEU A 41 18.54 5.87 18.57
C LEU A 41 17.40 5.11 19.25
N LEU A 42 17.40 5.07 20.59
CA LEU A 42 16.38 4.39 21.38
C LEU A 42 14.98 5.00 21.18
N ILE A 43 14.88 6.30 20.91
CA ILE A 43 13.60 6.98 20.63
C ILE A 43 13.27 6.89 19.13
N ALA A 44 14.26 7.07 18.26
CA ALA A 44 14.06 7.12 16.81
C ALA A 44 13.59 5.79 16.23
N LEU A 45 14.13 4.65 16.70
CA LEU A 45 13.75 3.32 16.23
C LEU A 45 12.26 2.99 16.44
N PRO A 46 11.70 3.10 17.66
CA PRO A 46 10.28 2.84 17.88
C PRO A 46 9.40 3.90 17.20
N VAL A 47 9.82 5.17 17.15
CA VAL A 47 9.05 6.23 16.47
C VAL A 47 8.98 5.96 14.96
N ALA A 48 10.09 5.61 14.31
CA ALA A 48 10.11 5.28 12.90
C ALA A 48 9.25 4.04 12.59
N GLY A 49 9.35 2.99 13.42
CA GLY A 49 8.50 1.81 13.30
C GLY A 49 7.01 2.14 13.46
N PHE A 50 6.66 2.94 14.46
CA PHE A 50 5.28 3.38 14.69
C PHE A 50 4.73 4.21 13.54
N VAL A 51 5.51 5.17 13.02
CA VAL A 51 5.11 5.99 11.87
C VAL A 51 4.88 5.11 10.64
N LEU A 52 5.76 4.12 10.37
CA LEU A 52 5.56 3.17 9.28
C LEU A 52 4.29 2.31 9.46
N LEU A 53 4.06 1.78 10.67
CA LEU A 53 2.86 0.99 10.95
C LEU A 53 1.59 1.82 10.86
N VAL A 54 1.58 3.06 11.36
CA VAL A 54 0.44 3.97 11.28
C VAL A 54 0.18 4.41 9.85
N THR A 55 1.21 4.76 9.09
CA THR A 55 1.04 5.16 7.68
C THR A 55 0.51 4.00 6.84
N ILE A 56 1.07 2.80 6.97
CA ILE A 56 0.57 1.59 6.28
C ILE A 56 -0.85 1.25 6.76
N GLY A 57 -1.09 1.27 8.06
CA GLY A 57 -2.41 1.01 8.66
C GLY A 57 -3.48 2.00 8.19
N CYS A 58 -3.16 3.30 8.16
CA CYS A 58 -4.02 4.35 7.62
C CYS A 58 -4.21 4.22 6.11
N CYS A 59 -3.19 3.88 5.34
CA CYS A 59 -3.31 3.61 3.90
C CYS A 59 -4.22 2.41 3.63
N ILE A 60 -4.07 1.30 4.36
CA ILE A 60 -4.96 0.13 4.24
C ILE A 60 -6.37 0.48 4.71
N TYR A 61 -6.52 1.18 5.83
CA TYR A 61 -7.83 1.57 6.34
C TYR A 61 -8.56 2.55 5.40
N CYS A 62 -7.88 3.55 4.86
CA CYS A 62 -8.46 4.57 3.98
C CYS A 62 -8.59 4.13 2.52
N CYS A 63 -7.66 3.35 1.98
CA CYS A 63 -7.67 2.94 0.57
C CYS A 63 -8.26 1.55 0.36
N CYS A 64 -8.11 0.63 1.31
CA CYS A 64 -8.73 -0.69 1.26
C CYS A 64 -10.04 -0.69 2.05
N CYS A 65 -10.06 -0.50 3.36
CA CYS A 65 -11.28 -0.68 4.18
C CYS A 65 -12.36 0.39 3.95
N ARG A 66 -12.03 1.67 3.74
CA ARG A 66 -13.01 2.72 3.38
C ARG A 66 -13.48 2.55 1.95
N LYS A 67 -12.61 2.07 1.06
CA LYS A 67 -13.06 1.60 -0.25
C LYS A 67 -14.00 0.44 -0.05
N THR A 68 -13.74 -0.56 0.81
CA THR A 68 -14.64 -1.70 1.09
C THR A 68 -15.98 -1.32 1.73
N ARG A 69 -16.00 -0.30 2.61
CA ARG A 69 -17.25 0.27 3.14
C ARG A 69 -18.02 1.09 2.10
N ALA A 70 -17.32 1.78 1.20
CA ALA A 70 -17.92 2.28 -0.05
C ALA A 70 -18.23 1.14 -1.06
N ARG A 71 -17.59 -0.04 -0.92
CA ARG A 71 -17.81 -1.27 -1.69
C ARG A 71 -18.98 -2.11 -1.19
N GLY A 72 -19.70 -1.67 -0.15
CA GLY A 72 -21.13 -1.97 -0.07
C GLY A 72 -21.88 -1.52 -1.35
N GLY A 73 -21.28 -0.62 -2.15
CA GLY A 73 -21.74 -0.19 -3.48
C GLY A 73 -20.93 -0.69 -4.69
N THR A 74 -19.62 -0.94 -4.59
CA THR A 74 -18.82 -1.21 -5.82
C THR A 74 -18.98 -2.59 -6.43
N ASP A 75 -19.36 -3.64 -5.68
CA ASP A 75 -19.69 -4.92 -6.33
C ASP A 75 -20.95 -4.74 -7.21
N LYS A 76 -21.94 -3.98 -6.71
CA LYS A 76 -23.10 -3.55 -7.48
C LYS A 76 -22.74 -2.63 -8.64
N ASP A 77 -21.79 -1.71 -8.48
CA ASP A 77 -21.41 -0.80 -9.57
C ASP A 77 -20.58 -1.49 -10.66
N GLU A 78 -19.71 -2.44 -10.30
CA GLU A 78 -18.99 -3.27 -11.27
C GLU A 78 -19.96 -4.23 -11.98
N VAL A 79 -20.89 -4.87 -11.26
CA VAL A 79 -21.96 -5.69 -11.86
C VAL A 79 -22.88 -4.85 -12.75
N LYS A 80 -23.30 -3.65 -12.33
CA LYS A 80 -24.12 -2.73 -13.14
C LYS A 80 -23.36 -2.24 -14.37
N SER A 81 -22.07 -1.91 -14.24
CA SER A 81 -21.22 -1.50 -15.36
C SER A 81 -21.09 -2.63 -16.38
N HIS A 82 -20.86 -3.85 -15.91
CA HIS A 82 -20.79 -5.04 -16.75
C HIS A 82 -22.13 -5.35 -17.44
N GLN A 83 -23.26 -5.25 -16.71
CA GLN A 83 -24.60 -5.40 -17.29
C GLN A 83 -24.92 -4.31 -18.33
N LYS A 84 -24.55 -3.04 -18.09
CA LYS A 84 -24.73 -1.96 -19.06
C LYS A 84 -23.92 -2.21 -20.33
N ARG A 85 -22.66 -2.63 -20.19
CA ARG A 85 -21.80 -3.01 -21.33
C ARG A 85 -22.40 -4.16 -22.14
N LYS A 86 -22.91 -5.20 -21.47
CA LYS A 86 -23.63 -6.31 -22.11
C LYS A 86 -24.88 -5.85 -22.86
N LYS A 87 -25.76 -5.07 -22.22
CA LYS A 87 -26.97 -4.53 -22.87
C LYS A 87 -26.66 -3.67 -24.09
N ILE A 88 -25.60 -2.87 -24.04
CA ILE A 88 -25.15 -2.07 -25.19
C ILE A 88 -24.64 -3.00 -26.29
N ALA A 89 -23.79 -3.97 -25.96
CA ALA A 89 -23.28 -4.95 -26.92
C ALA A 89 -24.40 -5.75 -27.60
N ASP A 90 -25.42 -6.17 -26.85
CA ASP A 90 -26.55 -6.92 -27.38
C ASP A 90 -27.39 -6.08 -28.35
N LYS A 91 -27.66 -4.81 -28.00
CA LYS A 91 -28.32 -3.85 -28.93
C LYS A 91 -27.49 -3.56 -30.19
N HIS A 92 -26.16 -3.59 -30.08
CA HIS A 92 -25.29 -3.46 -31.25
C HIS A 92 -25.41 -4.69 -32.15
N LYS A 93 -25.37 -5.89 -31.58
CA LYS A 93 -25.55 -7.15 -32.32
C LYS A 93 -26.92 -7.25 -32.99
N GLU A 94 -27.98 -6.81 -32.32
CA GLU A 94 -29.33 -6.77 -32.89
C GLU A 94 -29.39 -5.85 -34.12
N ARG A 95 -28.83 -4.64 -34.01
CA ARG A 95 -28.73 -3.71 -35.15
C ARG A 95 -27.84 -4.23 -36.27
N GLU A 96 -26.83 -5.03 -35.97
CA GLU A 96 -26.01 -5.70 -36.99
C GLU A 96 -26.79 -6.80 -37.71
N LYS A 97 -27.51 -7.65 -36.98
CA LYS A 97 -28.39 -8.66 -37.58
C LYS A 97 -29.46 -8.03 -38.47
N GLU A 98 -30.15 -7.00 -37.99
CA GLU A 98 -31.16 -6.29 -38.77
C GLU A 98 -30.58 -5.70 -40.06
N ARG A 99 -29.37 -5.10 -39.98
CA ARG A 99 -28.67 -4.58 -41.17
C ARG A 99 -28.27 -5.69 -42.13
N GLN A 100 -27.88 -6.85 -41.62
CA GLN A 100 -27.48 -7.98 -42.45
C GLN A 100 -28.68 -8.64 -43.13
N GLU A 101 -29.79 -8.85 -42.41
CA GLU A 101 -31.04 -9.37 -42.96
C GLU A 101 -31.58 -8.48 -44.08
N LYS A 102 -31.58 -7.15 -43.89
CA LYS A 102 -31.95 -6.20 -44.96
C LYS A 102 -31.04 -6.31 -46.19
N ARG A 103 -29.72 -6.48 -45.98
CA ARG A 103 -28.76 -6.65 -47.09
C ARG A 103 -28.98 -7.97 -47.83
N ASP A 104 -29.23 -9.04 -47.09
CA ASP A 104 -29.47 -10.36 -47.65
C ASP A 104 -30.81 -10.43 -48.39
N GLU A 105 -31.85 -9.74 -47.90
CA GLU A 105 -33.12 -9.59 -48.61
C GLU A 105 -32.95 -8.83 -49.93
N ILE A 106 -32.18 -7.73 -49.96
CA ILE A 106 -31.86 -7.01 -51.20
C ILE A 106 -31.10 -7.91 -52.17
N ARG A 107 -30.09 -8.65 -51.68
CA ARG A 107 -29.32 -9.60 -52.50
C ARG A 107 -30.23 -10.70 -53.07
N LYS A 108 -31.21 -11.19 -52.32
CA LYS A 108 -32.18 -12.17 -52.83
C LYS A 108 -33.16 -11.59 -53.86
N LYS A 109 -33.58 -10.32 -53.71
CA LYS A 109 -34.52 -9.68 -54.64
C LYS A 109 -33.88 -9.23 -55.96
N TYR A 110 -32.62 -8.81 -55.93
CA TYR A 110 -31.96 -8.16 -57.09
C TYR A 110 -30.63 -8.80 -57.50
N GLY A 111 -30.13 -9.78 -56.75
CA GLY A 111 -28.98 -10.59 -57.16
C GLY A 111 -29.42 -11.64 -58.17
N LYS A 112 -29.36 -11.28 -59.45
CA LYS A 112 -29.51 -12.20 -60.58
C LYS A 112 -28.34 -13.16 -60.66
#